data_AF-A0A820PHN2-F1
#
_entry.id   AF-A0A820PHN2-F1
#
_cell.length_a   1.000
_cell.length_b   1.000
_cell.length_c   1.000
_cell.angle_alpha   90.00
_cell.angle_beta   90.00
_cell.angle_gamma   90.00
#
_symmetry.space_group_name_H-M   'P 1'
#
loop_
_entity.id
_entity.type
_entity.pdbx_description
1 polymer ?
#
loop_
_entity_poly.entity_id
_entity_poly.type
_entity_poly.pdbx_seq_one_letter_code
_entity_poly.pdbx_strand_id
1 'polypeptide(L)'
;MQSKRCRLYEGDIDNTGSIINSQSIQSVVGTIKLTTDDFIDYGRPCNVCENKPYLICMNFTCQCQSHSFFNGSICQSQKFIGGSCTNDIQCRNDINLTCLPTMQCG
;
A
#
# COMPACT_ATOMS: atom_id res chain seq x y z
N MET A 1 -24.74 -17.69 12.10
CA MET A 1 -23.73 -17.23 13.07
C MET A 1 -22.68 -16.43 12.31
N GLN A 2 -22.62 -15.11 12.51
CA GLN A 2 -21.67 -14.23 11.84
C GLN A 2 -20.38 -14.17 12.67
N SER A 3 -19.25 -14.51 12.06
CA SER A 3 -17.93 -14.43 12.71
C SER A 3 -17.53 -12.97 12.93
N LYS A 4 -17.07 -12.61 14.13
CA LYS A 4 -16.44 -11.31 14.41
C LYS A 4 -14.99 -11.19 13.89
N ARG A 5 -14.51 -12.14 13.09
CA ARG A 5 -13.15 -12.15 12.55
C ARG A 5 -13.14 -11.59 11.13
N CYS A 6 -12.45 -10.47 10.94
CA CYS A 6 -12.07 -9.99 9.62
C CYS A 6 -10.97 -10.90 9.05
N ARG A 7 -11.04 -11.20 7.76
CA ARG A 7 -9.93 -11.81 7.01
C ARG A 7 -9.51 -10.83 5.93
N LEU A 8 -8.21 -10.67 5.77
CA LEU A 8 -7.64 -10.00 4.61
C LEU A 8 -7.93 -10.88 3.39
N TYR A 9 -8.57 -10.31 2.36
CA TYR A 9 -8.74 -10.95 1.06
C TYR A 9 -7.78 -10.28 0.09
N GLU A 10 -6.73 -11.00 -0.24
CA GLU A 10 -5.83 -10.64 -1.34
C GLU A 10 -6.29 -11.43 -2.56
N GLY A 11 -6.50 -10.71 -3.66
CA GLY A 11 -7.00 -11.27 -4.88
C GLY A 11 -6.36 -10.62 -6.08
N ASP A 12 -5.99 -11.44 -7.06
CA ASP A 12 -5.48 -11.00 -8.34
C ASP A 12 -6.62 -10.91 -9.35
N ILE A 13 -6.54 -9.97 -10.29
CA ILE A 13 -7.48 -9.82 -11.41
C ILE A 13 -7.65 -11.11 -12.21
N ASP A 14 -6.59 -11.92 -12.30
CA ASP A 14 -6.57 -13.17 -13.05
C ASP A 14 -7.21 -14.34 -12.29
N ASN A 15 -7.25 -14.28 -10.95
CA ASN A 15 -7.57 -15.46 -10.11
C ASN A 15 -8.71 -15.26 -9.11
N THR A 16 -9.21 -14.04 -8.90
CA THR A 16 -10.07 -13.75 -7.74
C THR A 16 -11.42 -13.12 -8.07
N GLY A 17 -11.76 -13.02 -9.37
CA GLY A 17 -13.09 -12.58 -9.80
C GLY A 17 -13.23 -12.50 -11.32
N SER A 18 -14.38 -12.02 -11.78
CA SER A 18 -14.61 -11.65 -13.17
C SER A 18 -14.95 -10.17 -13.26
N ILE A 19 -14.30 -9.46 -14.18
CA ILE A 19 -14.70 -8.08 -14.50
C ILE A 19 -15.99 -8.13 -15.30
N ILE A 20 -17.06 -7.63 -14.71
CA ILE A 20 -18.34 -7.43 -15.38
C ILE A 20 -18.36 -6.05 -16.03
N ASN A 21 -18.84 -6.02 -17.28
CA ASN A 21 -18.92 -4.80 -18.04
C ASN A 21 -19.95 -3.84 -17.41
N SER A 22 -19.55 -2.60 -17.15
CA SER A 22 -20.36 -1.59 -16.47
C SER A 22 -20.28 -0.27 -17.23
N GLN A 23 -21.37 0.50 -17.22
CA GLN A 23 -21.38 1.86 -17.74
C GLN A 23 -20.65 2.86 -16.84
N SER A 24 -20.27 2.44 -15.62
CA SER A 24 -19.49 3.25 -14.70
C SER A 24 -18.02 3.30 -15.13
N ILE A 25 -17.44 4.50 -15.14
CA ILE A 25 -16.00 4.72 -15.39
C ILE A 25 -15.12 4.25 -14.22
N GLN A 26 -15.70 3.93 -13.07
CA GLN A 26 -14.99 3.50 -11.86
C GLN A 26 -15.73 2.34 -11.17
N SER A 27 -14.96 1.43 -10.59
CA SER A 27 -15.44 0.36 -9.70
C SER A 27 -14.75 0.53 -8.35
N VAL A 28 -15.48 1.03 -7.36
CA VAL A 28 -14.95 1.29 -6.01
C VAL A 28 -15.56 0.27 -5.04
N VAL A 29 -14.72 -0.61 -4.50
CA VAL A 29 -15.13 -1.66 -3.55
C VAL A 29 -15.08 -1.20 -2.09
N GLY A 30 -14.58 0.01 -1.84
CA GLY A 30 -14.52 0.64 -0.52
C GLY A 30 -13.52 1.79 -0.48
N THR A 31 -13.56 2.54 0.61
CA THR A 31 -12.60 3.62 0.90
C THR A 31 -12.08 3.47 2.31
N ILE A 32 -10.77 3.66 2.48
CA ILE A 32 -10.15 3.80 3.80
C ILE A 32 -9.81 5.28 4.02
N LYS A 33 -10.09 5.79 5.21
CA LYS A 33 -9.65 7.13 5.61
C LYS A 33 -8.32 6.98 6.33
N LEU A 34 -7.26 7.49 5.71
CA LEU A 34 -5.92 7.56 6.29
C LEU A 34 -5.65 9.00 6.74
N THR A 35 -5.15 9.16 7.96
CA THR A 35 -4.73 10.45 8.52
C THR A 35 -3.25 10.43 8.84
N THR A 36 -2.61 11.59 8.93
CA THR A 36 -1.18 11.68 9.29
C THR A 36 -0.89 11.13 10.69
N ASP A 37 -1.87 11.24 11.60
CA ASP A 37 -1.74 10.74 12.98
C ASP A 37 -1.62 9.20 13.04
N ASP A 38 -2.12 8.52 12.01
CA ASP A 38 -1.98 7.06 11.86
C ASP A 38 -0.52 6.64 11.58
N PHE A 39 0.32 7.58 11.13
CA PHE A 39 1.71 7.34 10.70
C PHE A 39 2.75 8.19 11.45
N ILE A 40 2.35 8.89 12.51
CA ILE A 40 3.23 9.77 13.30
C ILE A 40 4.44 9.02 13.89
N ASP A 41 4.30 7.71 14.07
CA ASP A 41 5.31 6.84 14.65
C ASP A 41 6.27 6.25 13.60
N TYR A 42 6.16 6.62 12.31
CA TYR A 42 7.10 6.16 11.29
C TYR A 42 8.56 6.49 11.66
N GLY A 43 9.46 5.52 11.49
CA GLY A 43 10.87 5.62 11.87
C GLY A 43 11.16 5.56 13.37
N ARG A 44 10.14 5.50 14.25
CA ARG A 44 10.32 5.28 15.69
C ARG A 44 10.73 3.83 15.98
N PRO A 45 11.26 3.52 17.17
CA PRO A 45 11.56 2.15 17.55
C PRO A 45 10.30 1.28 17.62
N CYS A 46 10.45 -0.02 17.37
CA CYS A 46 9.31 -0.95 17.22
C CYS A 46 8.33 -1.02 18.41
N ASN A 47 8.78 -0.71 19.62
CA ASN A 47 7.93 -0.72 20.81
C ASN A 47 6.78 0.31 20.75
N VAL A 48 6.84 1.27 19.82
CA VAL A 48 5.80 2.31 19.65
C VAL A 48 4.67 1.87 18.70
N CYS A 49 4.99 1.10 17.65
CA CYS A 49 4.02 0.71 16.61
C CYS A 49 3.49 -0.72 16.71
N GLU A 50 3.81 -1.46 17.76
CA GLU A 50 3.40 -2.87 17.93
C GLU A 50 1.88 -3.09 17.83
N ASN A 51 1.08 -2.07 18.16
CA ASN A 51 -0.38 -2.10 18.10
C ASN A 51 -1.00 -1.15 17.06
N LYS A 52 -0.20 -0.65 16.10
CA LYS A 52 -0.68 0.27 15.06
C LYS A 52 -1.03 -0.51 13.79
N PRO A 53 -2.25 -0.35 13.23
CA PRO A 53 -2.69 -1.18 12.10
C PRO A 53 -1.99 -0.85 10.78
N TYR A 54 -1.37 0.33 10.64
CA TYR A 54 -0.82 0.83 9.37
C TYR A 54 0.72 0.87 9.32
N LEU A 55 1.38 0.53 10.41
CA LEU A 55 2.83 0.44 10.51
C LEU A 55 3.22 -0.96 11.00
N ILE A 56 4.36 -1.45 10.55
CA ILE A 56 4.93 -2.74 10.98
C ILE A 56 6.32 -2.52 11.55
N CYS A 57 6.72 -3.39 12.48
CA CYS A 57 8.11 -3.41 12.94
C CYS A 57 8.98 -4.09 11.88
N MET A 58 9.92 -3.34 11.30
CA MET A 58 10.93 -3.86 10.38
C MET A 58 12.27 -3.19 10.67
N ASN A 59 13.35 -3.98 10.73
CA ASN A 59 14.70 -3.47 11.04
C ASN A 59 14.75 -2.62 12.32
N PHE A 60 14.08 -3.07 13.38
CA PHE A 60 13.99 -2.38 14.69
C PHE A 60 13.28 -1.02 14.68
N THR A 61 12.65 -0.64 13.57
CA THR A 61 11.89 0.62 13.45
C THR A 61 10.51 0.38 12.87
N CYS A 62 9.63 1.35 13.09
CA CYS A 62 8.28 1.38 12.54
C CYS A 62 8.34 1.78 11.07
N GLN A 63 7.91 0.89 10.20
CA GLN A 63 7.98 1.03 8.76
C GLN A 63 6.59 0.84 8.13
N CYS A 64 6.44 1.29 6.90
CA CYS A 64 5.24 1.01 6.11
C CYS A 64 5.11 -0.49 5.85
N GLN A 65 3.87 -0.95 5.64
CA GLN A 65 3.59 -2.35 5.27
C GLN A 65 4.23 -2.70 3.91
N SER A 66 4.32 -4.00 3.62
CA SER A 66 4.80 -4.50 2.32
C SER A 66 4.06 -3.82 1.16
N HIS A 67 4.78 -3.60 0.06
CA HIS A 67 4.26 -2.93 -1.14
C HIS A 67 3.77 -1.50 -0.92
N SER A 68 4.27 -0.82 0.11
CA SER A 68 3.99 0.59 0.37
C SER A 68 5.26 1.36 0.73
N PHE A 69 5.25 2.67 0.53
CA PHE A 69 6.36 3.57 0.83
C PHE A 69 5.86 4.79 1.61
N PHE A 70 6.72 5.35 2.45
CA PHE A 70 6.38 6.57 3.19
C PHE A 70 6.63 7.80 2.31
N ASN A 71 5.59 8.60 2.07
CA ASN A 71 5.71 9.81 1.25
C ASN A 71 6.09 11.07 2.04
N GLY A 72 6.42 10.93 3.32
CA GLY A 72 6.66 12.05 4.26
C GLY A 72 5.46 12.37 5.15
N SER A 73 4.29 11.77 4.90
CA SER A 73 3.08 12.01 5.71
C SER A 73 2.28 10.73 5.96
N ILE A 74 2.12 9.88 4.96
CA ILE A 74 1.40 8.60 5.05
C ILE A 74 2.16 7.51 4.30
N CYS A 75 1.85 6.24 4.61
CA CYS A 75 2.26 5.12 3.77
C CYS A 75 1.33 5.02 2.56
N GLN A 76 1.88 5.19 1.36
CA GLN A 76 1.16 5.04 0.10
C GLN A 76 1.55 3.72 -0.56
N SER A 77 0.59 3.09 -1.25
CA SER A 77 0.88 1.92 -2.07
C SER A 77 1.92 2.25 -3.14
N GLN A 78 2.88 1.34 -3.30
CA GLN A 78 3.83 1.38 -4.41
C GLN A 78 3.09 1.29 -5.74
N LYS A 79 3.68 1.93 -6.75
CA LYS A 79 3.08 2.15 -8.04
C LYS A 79 3.49 1.07 -9.02
N PHE A 80 2.54 0.72 -9.87
CA PHE A 80 2.74 -0.18 -11.01
C PHE A 80 3.28 0.58 -12.22
N ILE A 81 3.48 -0.14 -13.32
CA ILE A 81 3.98 0.39 -14.58
C ILE A 81 3.22 1.65 -15.03
N GLY A 82 3.98 2.66 -15.50
CA GLY A 82 3.45 3.97 -15.92
C GLY A 82 3.08 4.92 -14.77
N GLY A 83 3.08 4.45 -13.52
CA GLY A 83 2.82 5.30 -12.36
C GLY A 83 3.93 6.34 -12.16
N SER A 84 3.56 7.60 -11.92
CA SER A 84 4.54 8.68 -11.74
C SER A 84 5.39 8.48 -10.48
N CYS A 85 6.70 8.62 -10.58
CA CYS A 85 7.63 8.40 -9.47
C CYS A 85 8.74 9.46 -9.44
N THR A 86 9.40 9.60 -8.29
CA THR A 86 10.65 10.38 -8.17
C THR A 86 11.85 9.53 -7.74
N ASN A 87 11.61 8.33 -7.22
CA ASN A 87 12.63 7.38 -6.79
C ASN A 87 12.09 5.94 -6.83
N ASP A 88 13.00 4.97 -6.80
CA ASP A 88 12.65 3.54 -6.96
C ASP A 88 11.76 3.01 -5.82
N ILE A 89 11.86 3.58 -4.61
CA ILE A 89 11.02 3.14 -3.49
C ILE A 89 9.52 3.33 -3.75
N GLN A 90 9.15 4.21 -4.67
CA GLN A 90 7.76 4.43 -5.07
C GLN A 90 7.23 3.36 -6.02
N CYS A 91 8.09 2.55 -6.62
CA CYS A 91 7.72 1.53 -7.59
C CYS A 91 7.64 0.15 -6.92
N ARG A 92 6.86 -0.76 -7.52
CA ARG A 92 6.75 -2.16 -7.07
C ARG A 92 8.05 -2.92 -7.33
N ASN A 93 8.96 -2.84 -6.37
CA ASN A 93 10.28 -3.46 -6.45
C ASN A 93 10.23 -5.00 -6.41
N ASP A 94 9.16 -5.58 -5.86
CA ASP A 94 8.92 -7.03 -5.83
C ASP A 94 8.68 -7.63 -7.23
N ILE A 95 8.29 -6.81 -8.20
CA ILE A 95 8.20 -7.17 -9.63
C ILE A 95 9.26 -6.44 -10.47
N ASN A 96 10.37 -6.02 -9.85
CA ASN A 96 11.53 -5.39 -10.47
C ASN A 96 11.24 -4.08 -11.24
N LEU A 97 10.21 -3.32 -10.85
CA LEU A 97 10.01 -1.97 -11.41
C LEU A 97 10.89 -0.96 -10.71
N THR A 98 11.48 -0.04 -11.48
CA THR A 98 12.28 1.09 -10.98
C THR A 98 11.75 2.41 -11.50
N CYS A 99 12.21 3.52 -10.94
CA CYS A 99 11.81 4.83 -11.41
C CYS A 99 12.67 5.26 -12.61
N LEU A 100 12.09 5.18 -13.80
CA LEU A 100 12.78 5.53 -15.04
C LEU A 100 13.03 7.05 -15.13
N PRO A 101 14.00 7.51 -15.97
CA PRO A 101 14.25 8.94 -16.20
C PRO A 101 13.03 9.72 -16.72
N THR A 102 12.03 9.03 -17.27
CA THR A 102 10.73 9.60 -17.67
C THR A 102 9.81 9.90 -16.48
N MET A 103 10.28 9.71 -15.24
CA MET A 103 9.53 9.86 -13.99
C MET A 103 8.33 8.93 -13.91
N GLN A 104 8.47 7.72 -14.44
CA GLN A 104 7.45 6.67 -14.44
C GLN A 104 8.07 5.35 -14.00
N CYS A 105 7.30 4.55 -13.27
CA CYS A 105 7.70 3.20 -12.91
C CYS A 105 7.72 2.31 -14.16
N GLY A 106 8.83 1.60 -14.37
CA GLY A 106 9.03 0.70 -15.50
C GLY A 106 10.30 -0.11 -15.39
#